data_AF-A0A1E4TV88-F1
#
_entry.id   AF-A0A1E4TV88-F1
#
_cell.length_a   1.000
_cell.length_b   1.000
_cell.length_c   1.000
_cell.angle_alpha   90.00
_cell.angle_beta   90.00
_cell.angle_gamma   90.00
#
_symmetry.space_group_name_H-M   'P 1'
#
loop_
_entity.id
_entity.type
_entity.pdbx_description
1 polymer ?
#
loop_
_entity_poly.entity_id
_entity_poly.type
_entity_poly.pdbx_seq_one_letter_code
_entity_poly.pdbx_strand_id
1 'polypeptide(L)'
;MSIEQEEIPAGAEVSILSKNEKKAKKLILKLGLKQITGISRVTFKKKGNFVFAIDRPEVYKSQGGAYVVFGECKVEDLNKRYQQAAAAAAAAEEGSAANANATGSEIPSKDPASITADLEASAALKENAKNEDDNDDDGEPVDETGLDSADIDIVVEQTNVSRKKAVKALKDHKGDMVNAIMSLSP
;
A
#
# COMPACT_ATOMS: atom_id res chain seq x y z
N MET A 1 46.40 -10.55 -32.06
CA MET A 1 45.67 -10.39 -30.78
C MET A 1 44.24 -10.81 -31.06
N SER A 2 43.95 -12.07 -30.76
CA SER A 2 42.62 -12.65 -30.92
C SER A 2 41.66 -11.92 -29.98
N ILE A 3 40.54 -11.48 -30.53
CA ILE A 3 39.47 -10.84 -29.77
C ILE A 3 38.61 -12.01 -29.29
N GLU A 4 38.83 -12.44 -28.04
CA GLU A 4 37.93 -13.41 -27.40
C GLU A 4 36.57 -12.73 -27.22
N GLN A 5 35.62 -13.17 -28.03
CA GLN A 5 34.24 -12.74 -27.98
C GLN A 5 33.58 -13.56 -26.86
N GLU A 6 33.60 -13.02 -25.65
CA GLU A 6 32.95 -13.64 -24.49
C GLU A 6 31.43 -13.67 -24.71
N GLU A 7 30.92 -14.88 -24.95
CA GLU A 7 29.54 -15.16 -25.30
C GLU A 7 28.65 -14.93 -24.06
N ILE A 8 27.82 -13.89 -24.13
CA ILE A 8 26.83 -13.59 -23.09
C ILE A 8 25.77 -14.71 -23.05
N PRO A 9 25.54 -15.37 -21.89
CA PRO A 9 24.60 -16.47 -21.79
C PRO A 9 23.16 -16.02 -22.06
N ALA A 10 22.46 -16.77 -22.93
CA ALA A 10 21.06 -16.55 -23.28
C ALA A 10 20.17 -16.67 -22.03
N GLY A 11 19.66 -15.53 -21.56
CA GLY A 11 18.88 -15.42 -20.32
C GLY A 11 19.30 -14.27 -19.42
N ALA A 12 20.44 -13.61 -19.70
CA ALA A 12 20.76 -12.34 -19.07
C ALA A 12 19.76 -11.28 -19.55
N GLU A 13 18.83 -10.87 -18.68
CA GLU A 13 18.07 -9.64 -18.88
C GLU A 13 19.09 -8.50 -18.88
N VAL A 14 19.51 -8.09 -20.07
CA VAL A 14 20.41 -6.96 -20.27
C VAL A 14 19.59 -5.71 -19.96
N SER A 15 19.47 -5.40 -18.67
CA SER A 15 19.01 -4.08 -18.24
C SER A 15 20.05 -3.10 -18.76
N ILE A 16 19.67 -2.33 -19.78
CA ILE A 16 20.51 -1.32 -20.40
C ILE A 16 20.64 -0.19 -19.39
N LEU A 17 21.55 -0.36 -18.43
CA LEU A 17 21.82 0.64 -17.42
C LEU A 17 22.44 1.86 -18.11
N SER A 18 21.71 2.97 -18.10
CA SER A 18 22.20 4.23 -18.65
C SER A 18 23.53 4.62 -17.99
N LYS A 19 24.45 5.23 -18.74
CA LYS A 19 25.72 5.74 -18.18
C LYS A 19 25.47 6.70 -17.00
N ASN A 20 24.34 7.41 -17.03
CA ASN A 20 23.88 8.27 -15.93
C ASN A 20 23.54 7.45 -14.68
N GLU A 21 22.88 6.31 -14.83
CA GLU A 21 22.50 5.43 -13.73
C GLU A 21 23.72 4.82 -13.04
N LYS A 22 24.70 4.33 -13.81
CA LYS A 22 25.96 3.80 -13.25
C LYS A 22 26.71 4.86 -12.44
N LYS A 23 26.72 6.12 -12.90
CA LYS A 23 27.32 7.24 -12.17
C LYS A 23 26.55 7.56 -10.89
N ALA A 24 25.22 7.61 -10.96
CA ALA A 24 24.36 7.86 -9.81
C ALA A 24 24.53 6.76 -8.75
N LYS A 25 24.49 5.48 -9.13
CA LYS A 25 24.72 4.34 -8.23
C LYS A 25 26.09 4.46 -7.53
N LYS A 26 27.16 4.76 -8.27
CA LYS A 26 28.49 4.97 -7.66
C LYS A 26 28.50 6.12 -6.64
N LEU A 27 27.78 7.21 -6.93
CA LEU A 27 27.67 8.35 -6.02
C LEU A 27 26.85 8.00 -4.77
N ILE A 28 25.76 7.26 -4.93
CA ILE A 28 24.88 6.76 -3.86
C ILE A 28 25.66 5.84 -2.90
N LEU A 29 26.45 4.91 -3.44
CA LEU A 29 27.34 4.07 -2.64
C LEU A 29 28.43 4.90 -1.94
N LYS A 30 29.01 5.90 -2.63
CA LYS A 30 30.03 6.79 -2.04
C LYS A 30 29.48 7.66 -0.91
N LEU A 31 28.21 8.04 -0.97
CA LEU A 31 27.48 8.78 0.08
C LEU A 31 27.08 7.88 1.27
N GLY A 32 27.33 6.57 1.20
CA GLY A 32 27.06 5.63 2.29
C GLY A 32 25.60 5.17 2.40
N LEU A 33 24.82 5.27 1.32
CA LEU A 33 23.48 4.68 1.29
C LEU A 33 23.57 3.16 1.19
N LYS A 34 22.70 2.46 1.93
CA LYS A 34 22.67 0.99 1.99
C LYS A 34 21.67 0.45 0.98
N GLN A 35 22.08 -0.55 0.21
CA GLN A 35 21.16 -1.25 -0.71
C GLN A 35 20.17 -2.11 0.09
N ILE A 36 18.89 -2.05 -0.29
CA ILE A 36 17.84 -2.93 0.21
C ILE A 36 17.55 -3.95 -0.90
N THR A 37 17.75 -5.22 -0.59
CA THR A 37 17.46 -6.35 -1.48
C THR A 37 16.06 -6.92 -1.20
N GLY A 38 15.54 -7.74 -2.12
CA GLY A 38 14.26 -8.41 -1.94
C GLY A 38 13.02 -7.57 -2.31
N ILE A 39 13.21 -6.34 -2.81
CA ILE A 39 12.08 -5.53 -3.28
C ILE A 39 11.69 -5.96 -4.69
N SER A 40 10.48 -6.51 -4.81
CA SER A 40 9.95 -7.00 -6.09
C SER A 40 9.25 -5.90 -6.89
N ARG A 41 8.64 -4.91 -6.23
CA ARG A 41 7.91 -3.83 -6.86
C ARG A 41 7.81 -2.62 -5.94
N VAL A 42 8.03 -1.43 -6.51
CA VAL A 42 7.78 -0.15 -5.83
C VAL A 42 6.67 0.57 -6.58
N THR A 43 5.70 1.13 -5.85
CA THR A 43 4.58 1.88 -6.43
C THR A 43 4.44 3.24 -5.78
N PHE A 44 4.41 4.30 -6.59
CA PHE A 44 4.09 5.65 -6.15
C PHE A 44 2.65 5.97 -6.54
N LYS A 45 1.78 6.11 -5.54
CA LYS A 45 0.38 6.52 -5.74
C LYS A 45 0.33 8.04 -5.89
N LYS A 46 -0.09 8.53 -7.05
CA LYS A 46 -0.41 9.96 -7.27
C LYS A 46 -1.90 10.19 -6.98
N LYS A 47 -2.35 11.45 -6.98
CA LYS A 47 -3.77 11.82 -6.88
C LYS A 47 -4.61 11.07 -7.92
N GLY A 48 -5.76 10.56 -7.50
CA GLY A 48 -6.66 9.76 -8.34
C GLY A 48 -6.18 8.30 -8.45
N ASN A 49 -6.31 7.74 -9.66
CA ASN A 49 -6.09 6.31 -9.93
C ASN A 49 -4.75 6.03 -10.64
N PHE A 50 -3.89 7.04 -10.80
CA PHE A 50 -2.58 6.90 -11.44
C PHE A 50 -1.53 6.40 -10.45
N VAL A 51 -0.86 5.31 -10.81
CA VAL A 51 0.21 4.68 -10.04
C VAL A 51 1.45 4.56 -10.91
N PHE A 52 2.59 5.07 -10.44
CA PHE A 52 3.89 4.80 -11.05
C PHE A 52 4.44 3.51 -10.45
N ALA A 53 4.45 2.44 -11.23
CA ALA A 53 4.96 1.14 -10.85
C ALA A 53 6.36 0.93 -11.42
N ILE A 54 7.29 0.49 -10.58
CA ILE A 54 8.63 0.05 -10.98
C ILE A 54 8.72 -1.43 -10.58
N ASP A 55 8.79 -2.30 -11.59
CA ASP A 55 8.95 -3.73 -11.39
C ASP A 55 10.44 -4.07 -11.23
N ARG A 56 10.77 -4.97 -10.30
CA ARG A 56 12.15 -5.38 -9.96
C ARG A 56 13.14 -4.21 -9.78
N PRO A 57 12.83 -3.23 -8.91
CA PRO A 57 13.71 -2.08 -8.70
C PRO A 57 14.97 -2.44 -7.89
N GLU A 58 16.02 -1.64 -8.07
CA GLU A 58 17.09 -1.53 -7.09
C GLU A 58 16.82 -0.36 -6.14
N VAL A 59 16.76 -0.63 -4.83
CA VAL A 59 16.45 0.39 -3.82
C VAL A 59 17.62 0.60 -2.88
N TYR A 60 17.91 1.86 -2.58
CA TYR A 60 18.92 2.28 -1.60
C TYR A 60 18.28 3.16 -0.53
N LYS A 61 18.69 3.02 0.71
CA LYS A 61 18.19 3.78 1.86
C LYS A 61 19.31 4.59 2.52
N SER A 62 19.03 5.86 2.80
CA SER A 62 19.90 6.73 3.60
C SER A 62 19.66 6.55 5.10
N GLN A 63 20.60 6.99 5.92
CA GLN A 63 20.44 6.99 7.38
C GLN A 63 19.28 7.90 7.85
N GLY A 64 18.95 8.94 7.07
CA GLY A 64 17.85 9.86 7.34
C GLY A 64 16.48 9.41 6.80
N GLY A 65 16.33 8.15 6.40
CA GLY A 65 15.03 7.60 5.97
C GLY A 65 14.62 7.90 4.52
N ALA A 66 15.49 8.51 3.71
CA ALA A 66 15.23 8.71 2.29
C ALA A 66 15.51 7.44 1.47
N TYR A 67 14.73 7.22 0.41
CA TYR A 67 14.87 6.08 -0.50
C TYR A 67 15.22 6.56 -1.91
N VAL A 68 16.15 5.87 -2.56
CA VAL A 68 16.50 6.06 -3.96
C VAL A 68 16.18 4.78 -4.71
N VAL A 69 15.36 4.89 -5.74
CA VAL A 69 14.83 3.75 -6.50
C VAL A 69 15.30 3.86 -7.94
N PHE A 70 16.05 2.85 -8.40
CA PHE A 70 16.45 2.71 -9.79
C PHE A 70 15.62 1.61 -10.46
N GLY A 71 15.18 1.88 -11.69
CA GLY A 71 14.39 0.96 -12.49
C GLY A 71 13.50 1.69 -13.48
N GLU A 72 12.81 0.90 -14.31
CA GLU A 72 11.90 1.43 -15.32
C GLU A 72 10.56 1.79 -14.71
N CYS A 73 10.17 3.06 -14.86
CA CYS A 73 8.91 3.57 -14.35
C CYS A 73 7.80 3.39 -15.38
N LYS A 74 6.79 2.59 -15.02
CA LYS A 74 5.57 2.36 -15.80
C LYS A 74 4.40 3.08 -15.15
N VAL A 75 3.59 3.78 -15.95
CA VAL A 75 2.36 4.40 -15.46
C VAL A 75 1.23 3.37 -15.60
N GLU A 76 0.69 2.92 -14.48
CA GLU A 76 -0.49 2.06 -14.41
C GLU A 76 -1.71 2.88 -13.95
N ASP A 77 -2.87 2.60 -14.53
CA ASP A 77 -4.17 3.09 -14.05
C ASP A 77 -4.86 1.94 -13.27
N LEU A 78 -5.14 2.19 -11.99
CA LEU A 78 -5.71 1.19 -11.10
C LEU A 78 -7.10 0.70 -11.55
N ASN A 79 -7.90 1.56 -12.20
CA ASN A 79 -9.21 1.16 -12.75
C ASN A 79 -9.03 0.20 -13.93
N LYS A 80 -8.07 0.49 -14.81
CA LYS A 80 -7.80 -0.37 -15.97
C LYS A 80 -7.27 -1.74 -15.53
N ARG A 81 -6.42 -1.77 -14.50
CA ARG A 81 -5.92 -3.02 -13.91
C ARG A 81 -7.06 -3.83 -13.26
N TYR A 82 -7.97 -3.17 -12.55
CA TYR A 82 -9.14 -3.83 -11.95
C TYR A 82 -10.09 -4.41 -13.01
N GLN A 83 -10.38 -3.65 -14.07
CA GLN A 83 -11.22 -4.13 -15.19
C GLN A 83 -10.58 -5.31 -15.94
N GLN A 84 -9.26 -5.27 -16.17
CA GLN A 84 -8.53 -6.38 -16.79
C GLN A 84 -8.53 -7.64 -15.90
N ALA A 85 -8.37 -7.48 -14.58
CA ALA A 85 -8.43 -8.59 -13.64
C ALA A 85 -9.84 -9.19 -13.52
N ALA A 86 -10.88 -8.34 -13.47
CA ALA A 86 -12.28 -8.79 -13.42
C ALA A 86 -12.69 -9.50 -14.71
N ALA A 87 -12.29 -9.01 -15.88
CA ALA A 87 -12.55 -9.66 -17.16
C ALA A 87 -11.81 -11.00 -17.29
N ALA A 88 -10.57 -11.10 -16.79
CA ALA A 88 -9.83 -12.37 -16.78
C ALA A 88 -10.44 -13.40 -15.82
N ALA A 89 -10.98 -12.97 -14.67
CA ALA A 89 -11.69 -13.84 -13.75
C ALA A 89 -13.03 -14.33 -14.31
N ALA A 90 -13.80 -13.45 -14.98
CA ALA A 90 -15.04 -13.84 -15.64
C ALA A 90 -14.82 -14.78 -16.83
N ALA A 91 -13.76 -14.56 -17.62
CA ALA A 91 -13.39 -15.45 -18.73
C ALA A 91 -12.86 -16.82 -18.27
N ALA A 92 -12.33 -16.92 -17.04
CA ALA A 92 -11.93 -18.19 -16.45
C ALA A 92 -13.13 -19.03 -15.99
N GLU A 93 -14.30 -18.42 -15.71
CA GLU A 93 -15.52 -19.16 -15.37
C GLU A 93 -16.31 -19.64 -16.60
N GLU A 94 -16.21 -18.97 -17.75
CA GLU A 94 -16.81 -19.43 -19.01
C GLU A 94 -16.08 -20.63 -19.66
N GLY A 95 -14.92 -21.04 -19.12
CA GLY A 95 -14.14 -22.20 -19.59
C GLY A 95 -14.62 -23.56 -19.09
N SER A 96 -15.68 -23.63 -18.27
CA SER A 96 -16.22 -24.88 -17.70
C SER A 96 -17.57 -25.31 -18.28
N ALA A 97 -17.85 -24.96 -19.55
CA ALA A 97 -19.08 -25.36 -20.24
C ALA A 97 -18.80 -26.07 -21.58
N ALA A 98 -17.89 -27.05 -21.58
CA ALA A 98 -17.82 -28.00 -22.69
C ALA A 98 -17.20 -29.32 -22.22
N ASN A 99 -18.04 -30.26 -21.78
CA ASN A 99 -18.00 -31.70 -22.05
C ASN A 99 -18.52 -32.53 -20.86
N ALA A 100 -19.81 -32.86 -20.85
CA ALA A 100 -20.31 -34.14 -20.34
C ALA A 100 -21.72 -34.41 -20.88
N ASN A 101 -21.69 -35.24 -21.90
CA ASN A 101 -22.73 -36.06 -22.53
C ASN A 101 -23.98 -36.43 -21.71
N ALA A 102 -25.06 -36.60 -22.47
CA ALA A 102 -26.41 -37.01 -22.12
C ALA A 102 -26.52 -38.27 -21.25
N THR A 103 -27.46 -38.25 -20.31
CA THR A 103 -28.61 -39.18 -20.22
C THR A 103 -29.56 -38.70 -19.12
N GLY A 104 -30.87 -38.70 -19.40
CA GLY A 104 -31.85 -37.88 -18.71
C GLY A 104 -32.41 -38.43 -17.41
N SER A 105 -32.88 -37.53 -16.55
CA SER A 105 -34.28 -37.43 -16.12
C SER A 105 -34.44 -36.20 -15.24
N GLU A 106 -35.51 -35.44 -15.52
CA GLU A 106 -36.21 -34.50 -14.65
C GLU A 106 -35.56 -33.15 -14.28
N ILE A 107 -36.23 -32.13 -14.80
CA ILE A 107 -36.02 -30.70 -14.67
C ILE A 107 -36.53 -30.24 -13.29
N PRO A 108 -35.77 -29.46 -12.52
CA PRO A 108 -36.37 -28.44 -11.67
C PRO A 108 -35.96 -27.06 -12.19
N SER A 109 -36.97 -26.30 -12.62
CA SER A 109 -36.88 -24.88 -12.96
C SER A 109 -36.08 -24.11 -11.90
N LYS A 110 -35.07 -23.36 -12.35
CA LYS A 110 -34.42 -22.32 -11.54
C LYS A 110 -35.32 -21.09 -11.51
N ASP A 111 -36.31 -21.10 -10.63
CA ASP A 111 -37.12 -19.93 -10.31
C ASP A 111 -36.36 -19.02 -9.30
N PRO A 112 -36.35 -17.69 -9.50
CA PRO A 112 -35.61 -16.71 -8.68
C PRO A 112 -36.19 -16.49 -7.27
N ALA A 113 -37.27 -17.20 -6.89
CA ALA A 113 -37.99 -17.00 -5.63
C ALA A 113 -37.34 -17.72 -4.43
N SER A 114 -36.43 -18.68 -4.65
CA SER A 114 -35.79 -19.45 -3.56
C SER A 114 -34.57 -18.75 -2.95
N ILE A 115 -34.00 -17.72 -3.60
CA ILE A 115 -32.80 -17.02 -3.13
C ILE A 115 -33.14 -16.02 -2.00
N THR A 116 -34.37 -15.51 -1.94
CA THR A 116 -34.80 -14.55 -0.93
C THR A 116 -35.01 -15.14 0.47
N ALA A 117 -35.29 -16.45 0.57
CA ALA A 117 -35.52 -17.10 1.87
C ALA A 117 -34.22 -17.39 2.64
N ASP A 118 -33.10 -17.63 1.95
CA ASP A 118 -31.79 -17.85 2.59
C ASP A 118 -31.10 -16.55 3.04
N LEU A 119 -31.50 -15.40 2.50
CA LEU A 119 -30.95 -14.09 2.87
C LEU A 119 -31.54 -13.55 4.20
N GLU A 120 -32.80 -13.88 4.52
CA GLU A 120 -33.45 -13.43 5.77
C GLU A 120 -33.08 -14.28 7.00
N ALA A 121 -32.65 -15.55 6.82
CA ALA A 121 -32.25 -16.40 7.95
C ALA A 121 -30.84 -16.07 8.51
N SER A 122 -30.00 -15.38 7.73
CA SER A 122 -28.64 -14.98 8.16
C SER A 122 -28.59 -13.60 8.84
N ALA A 123 -29.70 -12.86 8.85
CA ALA A 123 -29.83 -11.55 9.48
C ALA A 123 -30.15 -11.61 10.99
N ALA A 124 -30.48 -12.79 11.53
CA ALA A 124 -30.93 -12.98 12.91
C ALA A 124 -29.83 -13.35 13.94
N LEU A 125 -28.54 -13.27 13.57
CA LEU A 125 -27.42 -13.51 14.52
C LEU A 125 -26.59 -12.25 14.82
N LYS A 126 -27.11 -11.06 14.53
CA LYS A 126 -26.46 -9.79 14.86
C LYS A 126 -27.11 -9.09 16.04
N GLU A 127 -27.07 -9.73 17.21
CA GLU A 127 -27.35 -9.07 18.49
C GLU A 127 -26.49 -9.63 19.63
N ASN A 128 -25.30 -9.04 19.79
CA ASN A 128 -24.61 -8.72 21.06
C ASN A 128 -23.30 -8.00 20.67
N ALA A 129 -23.16 -6.67 20.65
CA ALA A 129 -23.37 -5.67 21.71
C ALA A 129 -22.54 -5.91 22.98
N LYS A 130 -21.29 -5.41 22.96
CA LYS A 130 -20.59 -4.52 23.94
C LYS A 130 -19.07 -4.82 23.88
N ASN A 131 -18.25 -4.00 23.23
CA ASN A 131 -17.74 -2.67 23.60
C ASN A 131 -16.88 -2.68 24.86
N GLU A 132 -15.57 -2.52 24.63
CA GLU A 132 -14.47 -1.96 25.46
C GLU A 132 -13.20 -2.51 24.77
N ASP A 133 -12.24 -1.77 24.22
CA ASP A 133 -11.78 -0.39 24.33
C ASP A 133 -10.85 -0.16 23.11
N ASP A 134 -11.17 0.78 22.23
CA ASP A 134 -10.21 1.64 21.52
C ASP A 134 -11.03 2.64 20.69
N ASN A 135 -11.64 3.56 21.43
CA ASN A 135 -12.38 4.66 20.87
C ASN A 135 -11.38 5.77 20.54
N ASP A 136 -11.13 5.98 19.24
CA ASP A 136 -10.77 7.30 18.73
C ASP A 136 -11.39 7.43 17.33
N ASP A 137 -12.72 7.40 17.32
CA ASP A 137 -13.49 8.28 16.44
C ASP A 137 -13.07 9.73 16.75
N ASP A 138 -12.85 10.53 15.71
CA ASP A 138 -13.27 11.93 15.68
C ASP A 138 -12.85 12.54 14.35
N GLY A 139 -13.81 12.53 13.42
CA GLY A 139 -13.93 13.53 12.36
C GLY A 139 -14.40 14.89 12.86
N GLU A 140 -14.15 15.23 14.13
CA GLU A 140 -14.38 16.57 14.69
C GLU A 140 -13.16 17.47 14.42
N PRO A 141 -13.36 18.77 14.16
CA PRO A 141 -12.25 19.71 14.10
C PRO A 141 -11.56 19.74 15.47
N VAL A 142 -10.27 19.38 15.49
CA VAL A 142 -9.43 19.58 16.68
C VAL A 142 -9.50 21.06 17.05
N ASP A 143 -10.11 21.38 18.20
CA ASP A 143 -10.13 22.73 18.73
C ASP A 143 -8.70 23.09 19.16
N GLU A 144 -8.01 23.83 18.30
CA GLU A 144 -6.66 24.35 18.50
C GLU A 144 -6.66 25.69 19.25
N THR A 145 -7.83 26.13 19.73
CA THR A 145 -8.00 27.43 20.39
C THR A 145 -7.12 27.52 21.65
N GLY A 146 -6.14 28.42 21.61
CA GLY A 146 -5.24 28.69 22.74
C GLY A 146 -3.96 27.87 22.78
N LEU A 147 -3.68 27.05 21.76
CA LEU A 147 -2.39 26.38 21.56
C LEU A 147 -1.69 26.91 20.31
N ASP A 148 -0.36 26.97 20.34
CA ASP A 148 0.41 27.30 19.15
C ASP A 148 0.48 26.09 18.22
N SER A 149 0.16 26.31 16.94
CA SER A 149 0.23 25.28 15.91
C SER A 149 1.64 24.70 15.77
N ALA A 150 2.69 25.49 16.01
CA ALA A 150 4.08 25.04 15.95
C ALA A 150 4.42 24.10 17.12
N ASP A 151 3.89 24.35 18.32
CA ASP A 151 4.10 23.45 19.46
C ASP A 151 3.43 22.10 19.22
N ILE A 152 2.22 22.09 18.63
CA ILE A 152 1.53 20.85 18.24
C ILE A 152 2.36 20.06 17.22
N ASP A 153 2.91 20.73 16.21
CA ASP A 153 3.72 20.09 15.18
C ASP A 153 5.03 19.51 15.74
N ILE A 154 5.71 20.24 16.64
CA ILE A 154 6.93 19.78 17.30
C ILE A 154 6.64 18.56 18.18
N VAL A 155 5.55 18.59 18.97
CA VAL A 155 5.17 17.45 19.82
C VAL A 155 4.84 16.22 18.96
N VAL A 156 4.09 16.38 17.86
CA VAL A 156 3.76 15.27 16.94
C VAL A 156 5.02 14.69 16.28
N GLU A 157 5.96 15.54 15.86
CA GLU A 157 7.21 15.09 15.22
C GLU A 157 8.14 14.36 16.19
N GLN A 158 8.26 14.83 17.43
CA GLN A 158 9.16 14.24 18.43
C GLN A 158 8.59 12.97 19.09
N THR A 159 7.26 12.89 19.28
CA THR A 159 6.61 11.79 20.02
C THR A 159 5.94 10.76 19.11
N ASN A 160 5.81 11.06 17.81
CA ASN A 160 5.20 10.19 16.80
C ASN A 160 3.74 9.78 17.14
N VAL A 161 3.00 10.61 17.88
CA VAL A 161 1.58 10.42 18.22
C VAL A 161 0.65 11.22 17.31
N SER A 162 -0.64 10.84 17.25
CA SER A 162 -1.66 11.58 16.49
C SER A 162 -1.84 13.01 16.99
N ARG A 163 -2.17 13.95 16.09
CA ARG A 163 -2.41 15.38 16.41
C ARG A 163 -3.39 15.59 17.57
N LYS A 164 -4.46 14.79 17.65
CA LYS A 164 -5.45 14.82 18.75
C LYS A 164 -4.81 14.55 20.12
N LYS A 165 -3.93 13.55 20.20
CA LYS A 165 -3.18 13.19 21.42
C LYS A 165 -2.15 14.27 21.78
N ALA A 166 -1.48 14.87 20.80
CA ALA A 166 -0.57 15.99 21.02
C ALA A 166 -1.29 17.24 21.54
N VAL A 167 -2.43 17.61 20.94
CA VAL A 167 -3.29 18.72 21.39
C VAL A 167 -3.79 18.49 22.80
N LYS A 168 -4.21 17.26 23.14
CA LYS A 168 -4.63 16.90 24.49
C LYS A 168 -3.48 17.04 25.50
N ALA A 169 -2.30 16.49 25.21
CA ALA A 169 -1.14 16.61 26.08
C ALA A 169 -0.72 18.07 26.28
N LEU A 170 -0.76 18.90 25.23
CA LEU A 170 -0.46 20.33 25.34
C LEU A 170 -1.54 21.07 26.16
N LYS A 171 -2.83 20.71 26.05
CA LYS A 171 -3.88 21.28 26.91
C LYS A 171 -3.69 20.87 28.38
N ASP A 172 -3.39 19.61 28.65
CA ASP A 172 -3.19 19.07 30.00
C ASP A 172 -1.98 19.69 30.71
N HIS A 173 -0.92 19.97 29.94
CA HIS A 173 0.30 20.62 30.41
C HIS A 173 0.32 22.15 30.17
N LYS A 174 -0.84 22.77 29.87
CA LYS A 174 -1.02 24.24 29.72
C LYS A 174 -0.07 24.90 28.71
N GLY A 175 0.23 24.21 27.62
CA GLY A 175 1.16 24.65 26.58
C GLY A 175 2.64 24.38 26.90
N ASP A 176 2.96 23.66 27.97
CA ASP A 176 4.33 23.23 28.26
C ASP A 176 4.72 22.06 27.34
N MET A 177 5.37 22.41 26.23
CA MET A 177 5.84 21.47 25.21
C MET A 177 6.76 20.39 25.79
N VAL A 178 7.63 20.72 26.74
CA VAL A 178 8.60 19.75 27.27
C VAL A 178 7.90 18.69 28.10
N ASN A 179 6.98 19.11 28.96
CA ASN A 179 6.22 18.20 29.80
C ASN A 179 5.23 17.36 28.98
N ALA A 180 4.66 17.94 27.91
CA ALA A 180 3.84 17.21 26.95
C ALA A 180 4.64 16.15 26.16
N ILE A 181 5.87 16.45 25.74
CA ILE A 181 6.76 15.46 25.09
C ILE A 181 7.11 14.33 26.07
N MET A 182 7.42 14.67 27.31
CA MET A 182 7.75 13.69 28.35
C MET A 182 6.57 12.79 28.74
N SER A 183 5.32 13.24 28.63
CA SER A 183 4.15 12.41 28.93
C SER A 183 3.74 11.51 27.76
N LEU A 184 4.14 11.86 26.54
CA LEU A 184 3.82 11.12 25.31
C LEU A 184 4.97 10.22 24.82
N SER A 185 6.21 10.50 25.21
CA SER A 185 7.37 9.65 24.94
C SER A 185 7.68 8.79 26.18
N PRO A 186 7.82 7.46 26.04
CA PRO A 186 8.31 6.60 27.12
C PRO A 186 9.80 6.81 27.41
#